data_AF-A0A6G3C0M2-F1
#
_entry.id   AF-A0A6G3C0M2-F1
#
_cell.length_a   1.000
_cell.length_b   1.000
_cell.length_c   1.000
_cell.angle_alpha   90.00
_cell.angle_beta   90.00
_cell.angle_gamma   90.00
#
_symmetry.space_group_name_H-M   'P 1'
#
loop_
_entity.id
_entity.type
_entity.pdbx_description
1 polymer ?
#
loop_
_entity_poly.entity_id
_entity_poly.type
_entity_poly.pdbx_seq_one_letter_code
_entity_poly.pdbx_strand_id
1 'polypeptide(L)'
;LHAAATMGRLRTAVHNFSALDLPPEELIALLDELVGRIDQDETEDEGSAPVTGATCLYAVYDPVSRRCTVARAGHPPPALIHPDGTVEYPDVPAGPPLGLGGLPFETAQLELAEGSRLVLYTDGLVEDRERDIDVGLEMLREALGRAGQSPEDTCRVVLDSQLTARSSDDIALIVARTRALAPGQVAEWPVPADPAAVGEVRAAVSRQLTEWGLDELTFSTELILSELVTNALRYGGGPIRVRMLRDRNLICEVFDSSSTSPRLRYATMTDEGGRGLFLVAQLAERWGTRYLPAGKVIWAEQPLP
;
A
#
# COMPACT_ATOMS: atom_id res chain seq x y z
N LEU A 1 28.55 -9.04 1.42
CA LEU A 1 28.50 -8.00 2.48
C LEU A 1 27.91 -6.70 1.95
N HIS A 2 28.39 -6.16 0.82
CA HIS A 2 27.86 -4.93 0.22
C HIS A 2 26.36 -4.99 -0.15
N ALA A 3 25.95 -6.03 -0.90
CA ALA A 3 24.54 -6.24 -1.26
C ALA A 3 23.59 -6.32 -0.04
N ALA A 4 24.03 -6.97 1.04
CA ALA A 4 23.24 -7.08 2.26
C ALA A 4 23.08 -5.73 3.00
N ALA A 5 24.13 -4.88 3.00
CA ALA A 5 24.06 -3.54 3.58
C ALA A 5 23.14 -2.63 2.76
N THR A 6 23.21 -2.72 1.44
CA THR A 6 22.34 -2.03 0.50
C THR A 6 20.88 -2.45 0.65
N MET A 7 20.59 -3.76 0.70
CA MET A 7 19.24 -4.25 0.97
C MET A 7 18.72 -3.81 2.34
N GLY A 8 19.59 -3.72 3.36
CA GLY A 8 19.24 -3.17 4.66
C GLY A 8 18.78 -1.70 4.59
N ARG A 9 19.49 -0.87 3.81
CA ARG A 9 19.14 0.54 3.55
C ARG A 9 17.83 0.66 2.78
N LEU A 10 17.69 -0.07 1.66
CA LEU A 10 16.48 -0.07 0.84
C LEU A 10 15.25 -0.54 1.62
N ARG A 11 15.37 -1.64 2.39
CA ARG A 11 14.28 -2.13 3.24
C ARG A 11 13.83 -1.07 4.25
N THR A 12 14.78 -0.35 4.85
CA THR A 12 14.47 0.74 5.79
C THR A 12 13.77 1.90 5.09
N ALA A 13 14.23 2.26 3.90
CA ALA A 13 13.60 3.31 3.08
C ALA A 13 12.17 2.93 2.68
N VAL A 14 11.95 1.72 2.14
CA VAL A 14 10.61 1.20 1.79
C VAL A 14 9.69 1.24 3.02
N HIS A 15 10.16 0.76 4.17
CA HIS A 15 9.37 0.78 5.41
C HIS A 15 8.94 2.21 5.77
N ASN A 16 9.86 3.17 5.73
CA ASN A 16 9.56 4.57 6.06
C ASN A 16 8.64 5.23 5.03
N PHE A 17 8.86 5.03 3.73
CA PHE A 17 8.02 5.59 2.68
C PHE A 17 6.63 4.96 2.64
N SER A 18 6.51 3.66 2.96
CA SER A 18 5.20 3.01 3.07
C SER A 18 4.32 3.62 4.18
N ALA A 19 4.94 4.17 5.24
CA ALA A 19 4.22 4.86 6.31
C ALA A 19 3.64 6.22 5.87
N LEU A 20 4.09 6.76 4.74
CA LEU A 20 3.59 8.01 4.16
C LEU A 20 2.33 7.80 3.30
N ASP A 21 1.93 6.55 3.03
CA ASP A 21 0.75 6.19 2.22
C ASP A 21 0.75 6.85 0.83
N LEU A 22 1.95 6.92 0.22
CA LEU A 22 2.17 7.47 -1.10
C LEU A 22 1.64 6.54 -2.20
N PRO A 23 1.26 7.10 -3.37
CA PRO A 23 1.05 6.30 -4.57
C PRO A 23 2.30 5.43 -4.88
N PRO A 24 2.12 4.18 -5.34
CA PRO A 24 3.24 3.26 -5.63
C PRO A 24 4.33 3.85 -6.54
N GLU A 25 3.96 4.61 -7.57
CA GLU A 25 4.88 5.30 -8.48
C GLU A 25 5.75 6.33 -7.77
N GLU A 26 5.18 7.11 -6.86
CA GLU A 26 5.92 8.12 -6.10
C GLU A 26 6.86 7.47 -5.09
N LEU A 27 6.43 6.38 -4.45
CA LEU A 27 7.28 5.62 -3.55
C LEU A 27 8.50 5.06 -4.29
N ILE A 28 8.30 4.47 -5.47
CA ILE A 28 9.41 3.94 -6.27
C ILE A 28 10.32 5.08 -6.78
N ALA A 29 9.78 6.23 -7.18
CA ALA A 29 10.57 7.38 -7.57
C ALA A 29 11.47 7.88 -6.41
N LEU A 30 10.96 7.92 -5.18
CA LEU A 30 11.78 8.28 -4.00
C LEU A 30 12.87 7.23 -3.70
N LEU A 31 12.59 5.95 -3.96
CA LEU A 31 13.62 4.90 -3.85
C LEU A 31 14.70 5.06 -4.93
N ASP A 32 14.32 5.42 -6.16
CA ASP A 32 15.23 5.66 -7.27
C ASP A 32 16.19 6.81 -6.96
N GLU A 33 15.65 7.94 -6.48
CA GLU A 33 16.45 9.08 -6.02
C GLU A 33 17.39 8.70 -4.87
N LEU A 34 16.92 7.89 -3.91
CA LEU A 34 17.73 7.44 -2.79
C LEU A 34 18.88 6.53 -3.25
N VAL A 35 18.64 5.63 -4.20
CA VAL A 35 19.69 4.80 -4.80
C VAL A 35 20.72 5.67 -5.52
N GLY A 36 20.27 6.63 -6.33
CA GLY A 36 21.16 7.54 -7.03
C GLY A 36 22.06 8.35 -6.09
N ARG A 37 21.55 8.74 -4.91
CA ARG A 37 22.35 9.42 -3.87
C ARG A 37 23.34 8.50 -3.18
N ILE A 38 22.94 7.26 -2.86
CA ILE A 38 23.86 6.28 -2.25
C ILE A 38 25.04 6.00 -3.18
N ASP A 39 24.79 5.86 -4.48
CA ASP A 39 25.87 5.61 -5.45
C ASP A 39 26.82 6.78 -5.59
N GLN A 40 26.31 8.02 -5.59
CA GLN A 40 27.16 9.22 -5.59
C GLN A 40 28.07 9.26 -4.37
N ASP A 41 27.51 9.04 -3.17
CA ASP A 41 28.26 9.06 -1.91
C ASP A 41 29.32 7.92 -1.86
N GLU A 42 29.03 6.75 -2.45
CA GLU A 42 29.97 5.61 -2.46
C GLU A 42 31.03 5.68 -3.56
N THR A 43 30.78 6.40 -4.66
CA THR A 43 31.83 6.65 -5.68
C THR A 43 32.97 7.55 -5.19
N GLU A 44 32.77 8.29 -4.10
CA GLU A 44 33.83 9.07 -3.43
C GLU A 44 34.75 8.21 -2.55
N ASP A 45 34.30 7.02 -2.13
CA ASP A 45 35.07 6.01 -1.38
C ASP A 45 35.48 4.85 -2.32
N GLU A 46 36.71 4.88 -2.85
CA GLU A 46 37.24 3.89 -3.81
C GLU A 46 37.11 2.43 -3.30
N GLY A 47 36.05 1.71 -3.71
CA GLY A 47 35.95 0.25 -3.50
C GLY A 47 34.55 -0.36 -3.35
N SER A 48 33.48 0.45 -3.37
CA SER A 48 32.09 -0.05 -3.34
C SER A 48 31.62 -0.54 -4.73
N ALA A 49 30.78 -1.56 -4.77
CA ALA A 49 30.05 -1.93 -6.00
C ALA A 49 28.78 -1.06 -6.09
N PRO A 50 28.40 -0.57 -7.28
CA PRO A 50 27.23 0.29 -7.44
C PRO A 50 25.95 -0.42 -6.97
N VAL A 51 25.12 0.31 -6.23
CA VAL A 51 23.75 -0.03 -5.83
C VAL A 51 22.78 0.17 -7.00
N THR A 52 23.14 1.01 -7.98
CA THR A 52 22.40 1.16 -9.23
C THR A 52 22.15 -0.19 -9.89
N GLY A 53 20.90 -0.42 -10.29
CA GLY A 53 20.45 -1.69 -10.87
C GLY A 53 19.54 -2.51 -9.96
N ALA A 54 19.32 -2.10 -8.70
CA ALA A 54 18.38 -2.77 -7.81
C ALA A 54 16.96 -2.77 -8.39
N THR A 55 16.25 -3.89 -8.28
CA THR A 55 14.87 -4.01 -8.74
C THR A 55 13.87 -3.88 -7.60
N CYS A 56 12.66 -3.40 -7.90
CA CYS A 56 11.59 -3.27 -6.90
C CYS A 56 10.22 -3.52 -7.52
N LEU A 57 9.34 -4.17 -6.78
CA LEU A 57 7.91 -4.22 -7.05
C LEU A 57 7.16 -3.83 -5.79
N TYR A 58 6.25 -2.87 -5.92
CA TYR A 58 5.42 -2.40 -4.83
C TYR A 58 3.94 -2.50 -5.20
N ALA A 59 3.14 -3.09 -4.31
CA ALA A 59 1.73 -3.34 -4.54
C ALA A 59 0.90 -2.91 -3.33
N VAL A 60 -0.17 -2.16 -3.56
CA VAL A 60 -1.14 -1.72 -2.55
C VAL A 60 -2.51 -2.28 -2.93
N TYR A 61 -3.16 -3.00 -2.02
CA TYR A 61 -4.46 -3.61 -2.23
C TYR A 61 -5.52 -2.98 -1.31
N ASP A 62 -6.62 -2.50 -1.90
CA ASP A 62 -7.80 -2.03 -1.17
C ASP A 62 -8.82 -3.18 -1.05
N PRO A 63 -9.07 -3.72 0.16
CA PRO A 63 -10.00 -4.83 0.36
C PRO A 63 -11.47 -4.46 0.19
N VAL A 64 -11.82 -3.16 0.12
CA VAL A 64 -13.20 -2.70 -0.10
C VAL A 64 -13.52 -2.72 -1.60
N SER A 65 -12.70 -2.05 -2.40
CA SER A 65 -12.87 -1.99 -3.86
C SER A 65 -12.32 -3.23 -4.58
N ARG A 66 -11.49 -4.02 -3.89
CA ARG A 66 -10.72 -5.15 -4.42
C ARG A 66 -9.77 -4.77 -5.56
N ARG A 67 -9.31 -3.52 -5.54
CA ARG A 67 -8.34 -2.99 -6.51
C ARG A 67 -6.94 -3.06 -5.93
N CYS A 68 -6.00 -3.55 -6.73
CA CYS A 68 -4.58 -3.56 -6.43
C CYS A 68 -3.85 -2.60 -7.38
N THR A 69 -3.17 -1.61 -6.84
CA THR A 69 -2.28 -0.75 -7.62
C THR A 69 -0.85 -1.27 -7.49
N VAL A 70 -0.19 -1.51 -8.62
CA VAL A 70 1.14 -2.10 -8.67
C VAL A 70 2.07 -1.20 -9.48
N ALA A 71 3.28 -0.99 -8.99
CA ALA A 71 4.38 -0.34 -9.70
C ALA A 71 5.63 -1.24 -9.66
N ARG A 72 6.45 -1.15 -10.69
CA ARG A 72 7.69 -1.93 -10.82
C ARG A 72 8.85 -1.03 -11.27
N ALA A 73 10.05 -1.40 -10.84
CA ALA A 73 11.33 -0.88 -11.31
C ALA A 73 12.22 -2.07 -11.68
N GLY A 74 12.28 -2.44 -12.96
CA GLY A 74 13.07 -3.55 -13.49
C GLY A 74 12.71 -4.95 -12.98
N HIS A 75 11.74 -5.08 -12.07
CA HIS A 75 11.42 -6.33 -11.39
C HIS A 75 10.52 -7.24 -12.24
N PRO A 76 10.64 -8.58 -12.17
CA PRO A 76 9.76 -9.52 -12.89
C PRO A 76 8.26 -9.28 -12.63
N PRO A 77 7.38 -9.66 -13.57
CA PRO A 77 5.94 -9.45 -13.40
C PRO A 77 5.41 -10.30 -12.25
N PRO A 78 4.46 -9.79 -11.44
CA PRO A 78 3.84 -10.62 -10.43
C PRO A 78 3.03 -11.73 -11.12
N ALA A 79 2.89 -12.88 -10.47
CA ALA A 79 1.91 -13.88 -10.90
C ALA A 79 0.62 -13.68 -10.10
N LEU A 80 -0.52 -13.81 -10.78
CA LEU A 80 -1.84 -13.80 -10.16
C LEU A 80 -2.47 -15.17 -10.34
N ILE A 81 -2.83 -15.81 -9.23
CA ILE A 81 -3.63 -17.03 -9.23
C ILE A 81 -5.07 -16.64 -8.92
N HIS A 82 -5.97 -16.87 -9.86
CA HIS A 82 -7.40 -16.65 -9.68
C HIS A 82 -8.03 -17.71 -8.77
N PRO A 83 -9.26 -17.48 -8.25
CA PRO A 83 -9.93 -18.44 -7.37
C PRO A 83 -10.22 -19.79 -8.04
N ASP A 84 -10.32 -19.82 -9.37
CA ASP A 84 -10.49 -21.05 -10.18
C ASP A 84 -9.18 -21.82 -10.41
N GLY A 85 -8.05 -21.28 -9.94
CA GLY A 85 -6.72 -21.87 -10.09
C GLY A 85 -5.99 -21.46 -11.38
N THR A 86 -6.59 -20.65 -12.25
CA THR A 86 -5.90 -20.12 -13.42
C THR A 86 -4.79 -19.15 -12.99
N VAL A 87 -3.65 -19.20 -13.70
CA VAL A 87 -2.47 -18.38 -13.40
C VAL A 87 -2.22 -17.43 -14.56
N GLU A 88 -2.17 -16.14 -14.26
CA GLU A 88 -1.83 -15.09 -15.22
C GLU A 88 -0.64 -14.25 -14.75
N TYR A 89 0.01 -13.58 -15.68
CA TYR A 89 1.00 -12.54 -15.40
C TYR A 89 0.40 -11.22 -15.90
N PRO A 90 -0.10 -10.36 -15.01
CA PRO A 90 -0.71 -9.11 -15.41
C PRO A 90 0.30 -8.21 -16.12
N ASP A 91 -0.18 -7.47 -17.13
CA ASP A 91 0.61 -6.47 -17.83
C ASP A 91 0.76 -5.22 -16.94
N VAL A 92 1.83 -5.21 -16.15
CA VAL A 92 2.24 -4.09 -15.32
C VAL A 92 3.45 -3.45 -16.00
N PRO A 93 3.58 -2.13 -16.16
CA PRO A 93 4.81 -1.55 -16.69
C PRO A 93 6.03 -1.88 -15.81
N ALA A 94 7.17 -2.21 -16.41
CA ALA A 94 8.36 -2.63 -15.64
C ALA A 94 9.19 -1.46 -15.10
N GLY A 95 9.24 -0.33 -15.81
CA GLY A 95 10.19 0.76 -15.53
C GLY A 95 11.67 0.32 -15.64
N PRO A 96 12.63 1.27 -15.65
CA PRO A 96 14.03 0.93 -15.49
C PRO A 96 14.32 0.42 -14.06
N PRO A 97 15.37 -0.38 -13.84
CA PRO A 97 15.88 -0.63 -12.49
C PRO A 97 16.29 0.66 -11.77
N LEU A 98 16.28 0.65 -10.43
CA LEU A 98 16.55 1.82 -9.59
C LEU A 98 17.98 2.35 -9.80
N GLY A 99 18.14 3.67 -9.78
CA GLY A 99 19.41 4.39 -9.92
C GLY A 99 19.86 4.62 -11.36
N LEU A 100 19.27 3.93 -12.34
CA LEU A 100 19.63 4.10 -13.76
C LEU A 100 19.05 5.38 -14.36
N GLY A 101 18.10 6.00 -13.67
CA GLY A 101 17.35 7.16 -14.15
C GLY A 101 16.47 6.82 -15.36
N GLY A 102 15.71 7.80 -15.83
CA GLY A 102 14.90 7.65 -17.04
C GLY A 102 13.52 8.28 -16.94
N LEU A 103 12.54 7.59 -17.54
CA LEU A 103 11.13 7.98 -17.52
C LEU A 103 10.50 7.76 -16.14
N PRO A 104 9.42 8.48 -15.80
CA PRO A 104 8.66 8.22 -14.58
C PRO A 104 8.18 6.76 -14.50
N PHE A 105 8.14 6.22 -13.29
CA PHE A 105 7.53 4.92 -13.04
C PHE A 105 6.02 4.99 -13.26
N GLU A 106 5.46 3.97 -13.90
CA GLU A 106 4.04 3.86 -14.18
C GLU A 106 3.40 2.81 -13.26
N THR A 107 2.08 2.94 -13.05
CA THR A 107 1.30 1.97 -12.28
C THR A 107 0.27 1.27 -13.14
N ALA A 108 0.00 0.02 -12.78
CA ALA A 108 -1.15 -0.72 -13.28
C ALA A 108 -2.17 -0.92 -12.15
N GLN A 109 -3.44 -0.92 -12.53
CA GLN A 109 -4.55 -1.21 -11.63
C GLN A 109 -5.14 -2.57 -12.01
N LEU A 110 -5.14 -3.48 -11.03
CA LEU A 110 -5.62 -4.83 -11.17
C LEU A 110 -6.89 -4.98 -10.33
N GLU A 111 -7.96 -5.51 -10.92
CA GLU A 111 -9.13 -5.94 -10.16
C GLU A 111 -8.94 -7.39 -9.72
N LEU A 112 -8.83 -7.61 -8.41
CA LEU A 112 -8.55 -8.94 -7.88
C LEU A 112 -9.81 -9.52 -7.26
N ALA A 113 -10.25 -10.69 -7.73
CA ALA A 113 -11.35 -11.39 -7.07
C ALA A 113 -10.97 -11.74 -5.62
N GLU A 114 -11.99 -11.94 -4.78
CA GLU A 114 -11.75 -12.44 -3.43
C GLU A 114 -11.20 -13.87 -3.49
N GLY A 115 -10.17 -14.18 -2.69
CA GLY A 115 -9.51 -15.47 -2.68
C GLY A 115 -8.43 -15.65 -3.76
N SER A 116 -8.24 -14.67 -4.65
CA SER A 116 -7.07 -14.62 -5.53
C SER A 116 -5.76 -14.60 -4.72
N ARG A 117 -4.67 -15.04 -5.32
CA ARG A 117 -3.33 -14.99 -4.71
C ARG A 117 -2.38 -14.20 -5.60
N LEU A 118 -1.84 -13.12 -5.06
CA LEU A 118 -0.76 -12.36 -5.67
C LEU A 118 0.56 -12.97 -5.22
N VAL A 119 1.40 -13.34 -6.19
CA VAL A 119 2.70 -14.00 -5.98
C VAL A 119 3.80 -13.07 -6.47
N LEU A 120 4.65 -12.64 -5.55
CA LEU A 120 5.81 -11.79 -5.81
C LEU A 120 7.07 -12.60 -5.58
N TYR A 121 8.06 -12.49 -6.46
CA TYR A 121 9.25 -13.32 -6.40
C TYR A 121 10.45 -12.59 -6.99
N THR A 122 11.65 -12.92 -6.51
CA THR A 122 12.89 -12.43 -7.12
C THR A 122 13.19 -13.15 -8.42
N ASP A 123 13.92 -12.47 -9.30
CA ASP A 123 14.47 -13.01 -10.56
C ASP A 123 15.24 -14.32 -10.35
N GLY A 124 15.96 -14.49 -9.24
CA GLY A 124 16.62 -15.74 -8.87
C GLY A 124 15.70 -16.98 -8.83
N LEU A 125 14.37 -16.83 -8.77
CA LEU A 125 13.43 -17.94 -8.89
C LEU A 125 13.24 -18.42 -10.34
N VAL A 126 13.32 -17.50 -11.32
CA VAL A 126 12.95 -17.74 -12.71
C VAL A 126 14.14 -17.67 -13.68
N GLU A 127 15.16 -16.89 -13.34
CA GLU A 127 16.40 -16.76 -14.11
C GLU A 127 17.50 -17.69 -13.58
N ASP A 128 18.25 -18.28 -14.50
CA ASP A 128 19.46 -19.05 -14.23
C ASP A 128 20.40 -18.86 -15.44
N ARG A 129 21.71 -19.08 -15.27
CA ARG A 129 22.72 -18.90 -16.33
C ARG A 129 22.44 -19.71 -17.59
N GLU A 130 21.74 -20.83 -17.44
CA GLU A 130 21.37 -21.74 -18.53
C GLU A 130 19.88 -21.63 -18.94
N ARG A 131 19.09 -20.78 -18.28
CA ARG A 131 17.63 -20.69 -18.48
C ARG A 131 17.20 -19.25 -18.75
N ASP A 132 16.53 -19.08 -19.89
CA ASP A 132 15.85 -17.83 -20.23
C ASP A 132 14.69 -17.55 -19.26
N ILE A 133 14.48 -16.27 -18.92
CA ILE A 133 13.42 -15.81 -18.04
C ILE A 133 12.04 -16.34 -18.48
N ASP A 134 11.75 -16.37 -19.80
CA ASP A 134 10.45 -16.82 -20.31
C ASP A 134 10.17 -18.29 -19.99
N VAL A 135 11.22 -19.12 -20.05
CA VAL A 135 11.13 -20.54 -19.68
C VAL A 135 10.92 -20.69 -18.17
N GLY A 136 11.62 -19.87 -17.37
CA GLY A 136 11.43 -19.83 -15.93
C GLY A 136 10.01 -19.43 -15.51
N LEU A 137 9.45 -18.42 -16.18
CA LEU A 137 8.07 -17.97 -16.00
C LEU A 137 7.06 -19.08 -16.34
N GLU A 138 7.27 -19.82 -17.43
CA GLU A 138 6.41 -20.97 -17.78
C GLU A 138 6.46 -22.06 -16.72
N MET A 139 7.65 -22.45 -16.28
CA MET A 139 7.82 -23.43 -15.22
C MET A 139 7.17 -22.97 -13.90
N LEU A 140 7.25 -21.67 -13.58
CA LEU A 140 6.59 -21.10 -12.41
C LEU A 140 5.08 -21.17 -12.57
N ARG A 141 4.54 -20.82 -13.74
CA ARG A 141 3.11 -20.94 -14.05
C ARG A 141 2.59 -22.35 -13.81
N GLU A 142 3.31 -23.37 -14.30
CA GLU A 142 2.97 -24.78 -14.09
C GLU A 142 3.04 -25.20 -12.62
N ALA A 143 4.01 -24.71 -11.86
CA ALA A 143 4.10 -24.97 -10.42
C ALA A 143 2.93 -24.34 -9.66
N LEU A 144 2.62 -23.08 -9.94
CA LEU A 144 1.52 -22.34 -9.32
C LEU A 144 0.15 -22.96 -9.67
N GLY A 145 -0.04 -23.45 -10.90
CA GLY A 145 -1.27 -24.13 -11.32
C GLY A 145 -1.53 -25.46 -10.60
N ARG A 146 -0.50 -26.06 -9.97
CA ARG A 146 -0.62 -27.27 -9.14
C ARG A 146 -0.73 -26.95 -7.65
N ALA A 147 -0.55 -25.69 -7.25
CA ALA A 147 -0.58 -25.31 -5.84
C ALA A 147 -1.96 -25.56 -5.23
N GLY A 148 -1.97 -25.98 -3.96
CA GLY A 148 -3.19 -26.04 -3.13
C GLY A 148 -3.82 -24.66 -2.96
N GLN A 149 -4.84 -24.49 -2.14
CA GLN A 149 -5.52 -23.19 -2.05
C GLN A 149 -4.75 -22.17 -1.19
N SER A 150 -3.94 -22.58 -0.22
CA SER A 150 -3.33 -21.67 0.78
C SER A 150 -2.03 -21.00 0.27
N PRO A 151 -1.70 -19.80 0.79
CA PRO A 151 -0.39 -19.18 0.54
C PRO A 151 0.79 -20.09 0.89
N GLU A 152 0.71 -20.80 2.03
CA GLU A 152 1.75 -21.70 2.51
C GLU A 152 1.93 -22.91 1.57
N ASP A 153 0.83 -23.48 1.09
CA ASP A 153 0.85 -24.54 0.09
C ASP A 153 1.46 -24.06 -1.24
N THR A 154 1.13 -22.83 -1.66
CA THR A 154 1.75 -22.20 -2.84
C THR A 154 3.26 -22.07 -2.66
N CYS A 155 3.70 -21.51 -1.53
CA CYS A 155 5.12 -21.40 -1.23
C CYS A 155 5.80 -22.76 -1.26
N ARG A 156 5.24 -23.77 -0.60
CA ARG A 156 5.80 -25.13 -0.57
C ARG A 156 5.94 -25.71 -1.98
N VAL A 157 4.88 -25.67 -2.79
CA VAL A 157 4.91 -26.23 -4.14
C VAL A 157 5.94 -25.54 -5.04
N VAL A 158 6.10 -24.23 -4.93
CA VAL A 158 7.12 -23.48 -5.68
C VAL A 158 8.53 -23.84 -5.17
N LEU A 159 8.72 -23.88 -3.85
CA LEU A 159 10.02 -24.18 -3.25
C LEU A 159 10.48 -25.63 -3.48
N ASP A 160 9.55 -26.58 -3.58
CA ASP A 160 9.83 -27.99 -3.87
C ASP A 160 9.98 -28.27 -5.39
N SER A 161 9.75 -27.26 -6.23
CA SER A 161 9.85 -27.39 -7.69
C SER A 161 11.31 -27.36 -8.18
N GLN A 162 11.53 -27.76 -9.43
CA GLN A 162 12.87 -27.72 -10.03
C GLN A 162 13.41 -26.29 -10.25
N LEU A 163 12.60 -25.25 -10.00
CA LEU A 163 13.03 -23.85 -10.09
C LEU A 163 14.10 -23.53 -9.05
N THR A 164 13.91 -23.99 -7.81
CA THR A 164 14.82 -23.66 -6.70
C THR A 164 16.08 -24.49 -6.68
N ALA A 165 16.03 -25.73 -7.18
CA ALA A 165 17.15 -26.67 -7.13
C ALA A 165 18.37 -26.26 -7.98
N ARG A 166 18.20 -25.29 -8.90
CA ARG A 166 19.25 -24.86 -9.83
C ARG A 166 19.65 -23.39 -9.70
N SER A 167 18.96 -22.61 -8.88
CA SER A 167 19.26 -21.18 -8.81
C SER A 167 20.64 -20.92 -8.21
N SER A 168 21.40 -20.06 -8.89
CA SER A 168 22.66 -19.52 -8.39
C SER A 168 22.50 -18.21 -7.62
N ASP A 169 21.27 -17.70 -7.48
CA ASP A 169 20.96 -16.39 -6.92
C ASP A 169 19.94 -16.47 -5.76
N ASP A 170 19.74 -15.35 -5.06
CA ASP A 170 18.87 -15.26 -3.90
C ASP A 170 17.38 -15.39 -4.29
N ILE A 171 16.70 -16.37 -3.69
CA ILE A 171 15.27 -16.60 -3.89
C ILE A 171 14.47 -16.02 -2.72
N ALA A 172 13.58 -15.08 -3.02
CA ALA A 172 12.49 -14.68 -2.14
C ALA A 172 11.15 -14.89 -2.83
N LEU A 173 10.15 -15.34 -2.07
CA LEU A 173 8.80 -15.59 -2.53
C LEU A 173 7.80 -15.07 -1.49
N ILE A 174 6.87 -14.23 -1.93
CA ILE A 174 5.77 -13.71 -1.12
C ILE A 174 4.46 -14.10 -1.79
N VAL A 175 3.57 -14.74 -1.04
CA VAL A 175 2.22 -15.08 -1.51
C VAL A 175 1.20 -14.39 -0.61
N ALA A 176 0.40 -13.51 -1.19
CA ALA A 176 -0.67 -12.81 -0.49
C ALA A 176 -2.02 -13.26 -1.04
N ARG A 177 -2.89 -13.81 -0.18
CA ARG A 177 -4.28 -14.11 -0.56
C ARG A 177 -5.16 -12.88 -0.33
N THR A 178 -5.90 -12.46 -1.35
CA THR A 178 -6.87 -11.38 -1.25
C THR A 178 -8.05 -11.78 -0.37
N ARG A 179 -8.52 -10.81 0.42
CA ARG A 179 -9.77 -10.89 1.18
C ARG A 179 -10.59 -9.66 0.85
N ALA A 180 -11.90 -9.81 0.77
CA ALA A 180 -12.79 -8.66 0.67
C ALA A 180 -13.32 -8.32 2.06
N LEU A 181 -13.47 -7.04 2.37
CA LEU A 181 -14.24 -6.66 3.55
C LEU A 181 -15.72 -6.89 3.28
N ALA A 182 -16.39 -7.60 4.17
CA ALA A 182 -17.82 -7.83 4.02
C ALA A 182 -18.59 -6.50 4.11
N PRO A 183 -19.76 -6.35 3.45
CA PRO A 183 -20.55 -5.12 3.55
C PRO A 183 -20.87 -4.69 4.98
N GLY A 184 -21.05 -5.64 5.91
CA GLY A 184 -21.26 -5.37 7.34
C GLY A 184 -20.01 -4.92 8.11
N GLN A 185 -18.88 -4.72 7.43
CA GLN A 185 -17.62 -4.19 7.98
C GLN A 185 -17.26 -2.83 7.38
N VAL A 186 -18.10 -2.30 6.48
CA VAL A 186 -17.86 -1.04 5.79
C VAL A 186 -19.10 -0.17 5.95
N ALA A 187 -18.92 1.06 6.39
CA ALA A 187 -19.98 2.06 6.41
C ALA A 187 -19.50 3.31 5.68
N GLU A 188 -20.34 3.87 4.81
CA GLU A 188 -19.97 5.00 3.97
C GLU A 188 -21.13 5.99 3.89
N TRP A 189 -20.84 7.27 4.08
CA TRP A 189 -21.82 8.35 4.03
C TRP A 189 -21.31 9.51 3.17
N PRO A 190 -22.11 10.02 2.21
CA PRO A 190 -21.83 11.31 1.60
C PRO A 190 -22.03 12.43 2.64
N VAL A 191 -21.19 13.46 2.58
CA VAL A 191 -21.33 14.64 3.45
C VAL A 191 -21.76 15.83 2.60
N PRO A 192 -22.97 16.38 2.81
CA PRO A 192 -23.39 17.62 2.19
C PRO A 192 -22.41 18.76 2.48
N ALA A 193 -22.29 19.72 1.56
CA ALA A 193 -21.48 20.93 1.74
C ALA A 193 -22.15 21.94 2.70
N ASP A 194 -22.53 21.48 3.89
CA ASP A 194 -23.19 22.25 4.95
C ASP A 194 -22.48 21.95 6.28
N PRO A 195 -21.99 22.96 7.03
CA PRO A 195 -21.45 22.77 8.37
C PRO A 195 -22.35 21.99 9.34
N ALA A 196 -23.68 22.02 9.16
CA ALA A 196 -24.61 21.24 9.98
C ALA A 196 -24.44 19.72 9.79
N ALA A 197 -23.90 19.28 8.64
CA ALA A 197 -23.68 17.87 8.32
C ALA A 197 -22.71 17.18 9.30
N VAL A 198 -21.84 17.92 10.00
CA VAL A 198 -20.92 17.35 11.00
C VAL A 198 -21.71 16.64 12.12
N GLY A 199 -22.82 17.24 12.56
CA GLY A 199 -23.69 16.64 13.59
C GLY A 199 -24.40 15.38 13.09
N GLU A 200 -24.81 15.35 11.83
CA GLU A 200 -25.45 14.20 11.19
C GLU A 200 -24.48 13.03 11.03
N VAL A 201 -23.24 13.31 10.58
CA VAL A 201 -22.17 12.32 10.49
C VAL A 201 -21.88 11.74 11.87
N ARG A 202 -21.74 12.58 12.90
CA ARG A 202 -21.51 12.12 14.27
C ARG A 202 -22.59 11.14 14.73
N ALA A 203 -23.86 11.49 14.52
CA ALA A 203 -24.98 10.62 14.87
C ALA A 203 -24.99 9.30 14.07
N ALA A 204 -24.58 9.32 12.80
CA ALA A 204 -24.47 8.12 11.97
C ALA A 204 -23.33 7.20 12.45
N VAL A 205 -22.18 7.78 12.77
CA VAL A 205 -21.00 7.08 13.32
C VAL A 205 -21.33 6.39 14.63
N SER A 206 -21.97 7.11 15.58
CA SER A 206 -22.38 6.51 16.86
C SER A 206 -23.30 5.32 16.67
N ARG A 207 -24.33 5.43 15.82
CA ARG A 207 -25.21 4.30 15.50
C ARG A 207 -24.43 3.13 14.91
N GLN A 208 -23.51 3.40 13.98
CA GLN A 208 -22.74 2.34 13.34
C GLN A 208 -21.80 1.61 14.32
N LEU A 209 -21.19 2.35 15.24
CA LEU A 209 -20.34 1.77 16.28
C LEU A 209 -21.16 0.89 17.22
N THR A 210 -22.34 1.33 17.64
CA THR A 210 -23.26 0.48 18.43
C THR A 210 -23.67 -0.78 17.66
N GLU A 211 -23.99 -0.66 16.37
CA GLU A 211 -24.30 -1.82 15.51
C GLU A 211 -23.11 -2.80 15.39
N TRP A 212 -21.88 -2.28 15.42
CA TRP A 212 -20.67 -3.09 15.40
C TRP A 212 -20.24 -3.59 16.78
N GLY A 213 -20.92 -3.19 17.86
CA GLY A 213 -20.57 -3.53 19.24
C GLY A 213 -19.31 -2.82 19.75
N LEU A 214 -19.01 -1.63 19.22
CA LEU A 214 -17.82 -0.83 19.48
C LEU A 214 -18.14 0.46 20.25
N ASP A 215 -19.12 0.40 21.17
CA ASP A 215 -19.60 1.56 21.91
C ASP A 215 -18.47 2.30 22.66
N GLU A 216 -17.45 1.57 23.12
CA GLU A 216 -16.26 2.11 23.80
C GLU A 216 -15.44 3.09 22.94
N LEU A 217 -15.47 2.93 21.61
CA LEU A 217 -14.76 3.80 20.67
C LEU A 217 -15.54 5.06 20.30
N THR A 218 -16.84 5.13 20.64
CA THR A 218 -17.75 6.20 20.19
C THR A 218 -17.17 7.60 20.40
N PHE A 219 -16.75 7.92 21.62
CA PHE A 219 -16.26 9.27 21.93
C PHE A 219 -15.04 9.68 21.09
N SER A 220 -14.05 8.80 20.97
CA SER A 220 -12.81 9.10 20.26
C SER A 220 -13.03 9.15 18.75
N THR A 221 -13.80 8.22 18.19
CA THR A 221 -14.14 8.20 16.76
C THR A 221 -14.98 9.41 16.35
N GLU A 222 -15.98 9.80 17.16
CA GLU A 222 -16.79 10.99 16.91
C GLU A 222 -15.95 12.26 16.86
N LEU A 223 -14.97 12.41 17.77
CA LEU A 223 -14.09 13.58 17.78
C LEU A 223 -13.17 13.60 16.55
N ILE A 224 -12.55 12.46 16.23
CA ILE A 224 -11.71 12.31 15.03
C ILE A 224 -12.50 12.72 13.79
N LEU A 225 -13.66 12.12 13.56
CA LEU A 225 -14.46 12.39 12.36
C LEU A 225 -15.03 13.81 12.35
N SER A 226 -15.38 14.39 13.50
CA SER A 226 -15.81 15.79 13.56
C SER A 226 -14.72 16.74 13.07
N GLU A 227 -13.47 16.52 13.50
CA GLU A 227 -12.34 17.34 13.08
C GLU A 227 -11.98 17.12 11.60
N LEU A 228 -11.95 15.87 11.15
CA LEU A 228 -11.63 15.55 9.75
C LEU A 228 -12.69 16.07 8.78
N VAL A 229 -13.99 15.90 9.08
CA VAL A 229 -15.09 16.41 8.25
C VAL A 229 -15.14 17.93 8.26
N THR A 230 -14.91 18.56 9.41
CA THR A 230 -14.83 20.03 9.50
C THR A 230 -13.70 20.56 8.62
N ASN A 231 -12.53 19.91 8.63
CA ASN A 231 -11.42 20.28 7.76
C ASN A 231 -11.76 20.09 6.28
N ALA A 232 -12.40 18.97 5.91
CA ALA A 232 -12.84 18.72 4.54
C ALA A 232 -13.84 19.79 4.05
N LEU A 233 -14.82 20.16 4.88
CA LEU A 233 -15.80 21.21 4.55
C LEU A 233 -15.17 22.59 4.40
N ARG A 234 -14.14 22.90 5.20
CA ARG A 234 -13.47 24.22 5.16
C ARG A 234 -12.43 24.34 4.05
N TYR A 235 -11.72 23.25 3.73
CA TYR A 235 -10.50 23.30 2.92
C TYR A 235 -10.45 22.27 1.77
N GLY A 236 -11.33 21.26 1.78
CA GLY A 236 -11.25 20.09 0.90
C GLY A 236 -12.03 20.20 -0.42
N GLY A 237 -13.12 20.97 -0.43
CA GLY A 237 -14.02 21.01 -1.58
C GLY A 237 -14.81 19.70 -1.78
N GLY A 238 -15.93 19.79 -2.49
CA GLY A 238 -16.83 18.67 -2.71
C GLY A 238 -16.49 17.84 -3.96
N PRO A 239 -16.89 16.56 -4.01
CA PRO A 239 -17.72 15.86 -3.01
C PRO A 239 -16.91 15.38 -1.79
N ILE A 240 -17.54 15.43 -0.61
CA ILE A 240 -16.96 14.92 0.64
C ILE A 240 -17.65 13.61 1.01
N ARG A 241 -16.88 12.66 1.53
CA ARG A 241 -17.37 11.34 1.91
C ARG A 241 -16.63 10.84 3.14
N VAL A 242 -17.38 10.24 4.05
CA VAL A 242 -16.84 9.55 5.23
C VAL A 242 -16.98 8.06 4.99
N ARG A 243 -15.93 7.30 5.28
CA ARG A 243 -15.91 5.83 5.26
C ARG A 243 -15.33 5.29 6.55
N MET A 244 -15.95 4.28 7.14
CA MET A 244 -15.44 3.54 8.28
C MET A 244 -15.24 2.08 7.89
N LEU A 245 -14.11 1.51 8.26
CA LEU A 245 -13.70 0.13 7.95
C LEU A 245 -13.41 -0.60 9.26
N ARG A 246 -14.06 -1.75 9.47
CA ARG A 246 -13.83 -2.64 10.61
C ARG A 246 -13.12 -3.91 10.18
N ASP A 247 -11.80 -3.94 10.33
CA ASP A 247 -10.99 -5.14 10.12
C ASP A 247 -10.25 -5.52 11.42
N ARG A 248 -8.91 -5.55 11.42
CA ARG A 248 -8.10 -5.70 12.64
C ARG A 248 -8.16 -4.46 13.52
N ASN A 249 -8.32 -3.30 12.88
CA ASN A 249 -8.44 -1.99 13.49
C ASN A 249 -9.68 -1.29 12.91
N LEU A 250 -10.16 -0.26 13.61
CA LEU A 250 -11.16 0.66 13.08
C LEU A 250 -10.44 1.76 12.30
N ILE A 251 -10.68 1.83 10.99
CA ILE A 251 -10.12 2.89 10.14
C ILE A 251 -11.25 3.85 9.76
N CYS A 252 -11.02 5.13 10.01
CA CYS A 252 -11.91 6.22 9.63
C CYS A 252 -11.25 7.03 8.52
N GLU A 253 -11.94 7.20 7.40
CA GLU A 253 -11.46 7.88 6.21
C GLU A 253 -12.40 9.04 5.86
N VAL A 254 -11.84 10.20 5.53
CA VAL A 254 -12.57 11.35 4.98
C VAL A 254 -11.94 11.71 3.65
N PHE A 255 -12.70 11.51 2.58
CA PHE A 255 -12.34 11.92 1.24
C PHE A 255 -12.80 13.35 0.97
N ASP A 256 -11.96 14.13 0.29
CA ASP A 256 -12.29 15.42 -0.30
C ASP A 256 -11.56 15.63 -1.63
N SER A 257 -12.02 16.59 -2.43
CA SER A 257 -11.50 16.85 -3.78
C SER A 257 -10.18 17.64 -3.83
N SER A 258 -9.61 18.02 -2.68
CA SER A 258 -8.42 18.87 -2.63
C SER A 258 -7.15 18.06 -2.84
N SER A 259 -6.22 18.63 -3.59
CA SER A 259 -4.86 18.10 -3.74
C SER A 259 -3.87 18.64 -2.70
N THR A 260 -4.33 19.51 -1.78
CA THR A 260 -3.43 20.15 -0.81
C THR A 260 -3.29 19.34 0.47
N SER A 261 -2.05 19.16 0.95
CA SER A 261 -1.79 18.49 2.22
C SER A 261 -2.37 19.28 3.40
N PRO A 262 -3.10 18.63 4.32
CA PRO A 262 -3.50 19.26 5.57
C PRO A 262 -2.26 19.52 6.43
N ARG A 263 -1.94 20.79 6.70
CA ARG A 263 -0.81 21.13 7.58
C ARG A 263 -1.22 21.01 9.04
N LEU A 264 -0.56 20.11 9.79
CA LEU A 264 -0.53 20.16 11.24
C LEU A 264 -0.02 21.54 11.67
N ARG A 265 -0.85 22.30 12.39
CA ARG A 265 -0.43 23.54 13.04
C ARG A 265 -0.46 23.30 14.54
N TYR A 266 0.68 23.50 15.20
CA TYR A 266 0.69 23.67 16.65
C TYR A 266 0.05 25.02 16.95
N ALA A 267 -1.27 25.04 17.14
CA ALA A 267 -1.99 26.23 17.51
C ALA A 267 -1.40 26.78 18.81
N THR A 268 -0.99 28.05 18.81
CA THR A 268 -0.64 28.72 20.07
C THR A 268 -1.92 28.89 20.91
N MET A 269 -1.79 29.10 22.22
CA MET A 269 -2.92 29.13 23.17
C MET A 269 -4.08 30.09 22.78
N THR A 270 -3.83 31.04 21.88
CA THR A 270 -4.76 32.06 21.40
C THR A 270 -5.44 31.77 20.06
N ASP A 271 -5.05 30.71 19.33
CA ASP A 271 -5.68 30.37 18.04
C ASP A 271 -6.91 29.47 18.23
N GLU A 272 -8.08 29.94 17.76
CA GLU A 272 -9.35 29.19 17.72
C GLU A 272 -9.37 28.08 16.66
N GLY A 273 -8.38 28.04 15.76
CA GLY A 273 -8.28 27.06 14.66
C GLY A 273 -6.94 26.32 14.63
N GLY A 274 -6.93 25.10 14.09
CA GLY A 274 -5.71 24.32 13.85
C GLY A 274 -5.41 23.21 14.86
N ARG A 275 -6.23 23.05 15.92
CA ARG A 275 -6.08 21.96 16.91
C ARG A 275 -6.63 20.61 16.45
N GLY A 276 -7.48 20.59 15.42
CA GLY A 276 -8.19 19.37 15.02
C GLY A 276 -7.29 18.19 14.69
N LEU A 277 -6.29 18.41 13.84
CA LEU A 277 -5.33 17.34 13.48
C LEU A 277 -4.42 16.95 14.65
N PHE A 278 -4.17 17.87 15.59
CA PHE A 278 -3.46 17.54 16.82
C PHE A 278 -4.30 16.60 17.70
N LEU A 279 -5.62 16.81 17.80
CA LEU A 279 -6.53 15.89 18.50
C LEU A 279 -6.58 14.52 17.83
N VAL A 280 -6.69 14.49 16.49
CA VAL A 280 -6.61 13.24 15.72
C VAL A 280 -5.31 12.49 16.04
N ALA A 281 -4.18 13.20 16.05
CA ALA A 281 -2.87 12.61 16.37
C ALA A 281 -2.73 12.10 17.82
N GLN A 282 -3.57 12.56 18.76
CA GLN A 282 -3.58 12.07 20.14
C GLN A 282 -4.53 10.89 20.36
N LEU A 283 -5.58 10.78 19.53
CA LEU A 283 -6.63 9.75 19.68
C LEU A 283 -6.47 8.56 18.75
N ALA A 284 -5.76 8.73 17.63
CA ALA A 284 -5.47 7.67 16.68
C ALA A 284 -4.11 7.03 16.99
N GLU A 285 -4.00 5.71 16.78
CA GLU A 285 -2.72 5.02 16.82
C GLU A 285 -1.85 5.45 15.64
N ARG A 286 -2.47 5.56 14.46
CA ARG A 286 -1.86 6.03 13.22
C ARG A 286 -2.86 6.90 12.47
N TRP A 287 -2.35 7.86 11.72
CA TRP A 287 -3.16 8.65 10.82
C TRP A 287 -2.28 9.17 9.68
N GLY A 288 -2.88 9.51 8.56
CA GLY A 288 -2.16 9.88 7.37
C GLY A 288 -3.02 10.57 6.32
N THR A 289 -2.41 10.85 5.18
CA THR A 289 -3.10 11.39 4.00
C THR A 289 -2.68 10.59 2.79
N ARG A 290 -3.66 9.97 2.12
CA ARG A 290 -3.48 9.26 0.85
C ARG A 290 -3.93 10.16 -0.28
N TYR A 291 -3.09 10.34 -1.28
CA TYR A 291 -3.46 11.09 -2.49
C TYR A 291 -4.06 10.15 -3.54
N LEU A 292 -5.11 10.63 -4.19
CA LEU A 292 -5.80 9.96 -5.27
C LEU A 292 -5.86 10.90 -6.48
N PRO A 293 -6.01 10.39 -7.71
CA PRO A 293 -6.15 11.26 -8.88
C PRO A 293 -7.30 12.28 -8.78
N ALA A 294 -8.35 11.95 -8.03
CA ALA A 294 -9.55 12.77 -7.87
C ALA A 294 -9.60 13.61 -6.58
N GLY A 295 -8.55 13.57 -5.75
CA GLY A 295 -8.54 14.26 -4.46
C GLY A 295 -7.62 13.59 -3.45
N LYS A 296 -8.02 13.58 -2.18
CA LYS A 296 -7.26 12.92 -1.12
C LYS A 296 -8.18 12.26 -0.12
N VAL A 297 -7.62 11.33 0.65
CA VAL A 297 -8.25 10.73 1.82
C VAL A 297 -7.38 11.03 3.03
N ILE A 298 -7.95 11.71 4.02
CA ILE A 298 -7.33 11.79 5.35
C ILE A 298 -7.89 10.64 6.17
N TRP A 299 -7.03 9.85 6.78
CA TRP A 299 -7.44 8.66 7.50
C TRP A 299 -6.84 8.60 8.91
N ALA A 300 -7.53 7.93 9.81
CA ALA A 300 -7.12 7.68 11.18
C ALA A 300 -7.48 6.24 11.57
N GLU A 301 -6.59 5.60 12.33
CA GLU A 301 -6.66 4.20 12.75
C GLU A 301 -6.76 4.13 14.28
N GLN A 302 -7.70 3.33 14.76
CA GLN A 302 -7.91 3.07 16.19
C GLN A 302 -7.92 1.56 16.44
N PRO A 303 -7.27 1.08 17.52
CA PRO A 303 -7.32 -0.33 17.86
C PRO A 303 -8.74 -0.75 18.23
N LEU A 304 -9.13 -1.97 17.84
CA LEU A 304 -10.36 -2.58 18.34
C LEU A 304 -10.11 -3.13 19.77
N PRO A 305 -11.14 -3.11 20.65
CA PRO A 305 -11.05 -3.66 22.01
C PRO A 305 -10.73 -5.16 22.07
#